data_AF-A0A6I2VC41-F1
#
_entry.id   AF-A0A6I2VC41-F1
#
_cell.length_a   1.000
_cell.length_b   1.000
_cell.length_c   1.000
_cell.angle_alpha   90.00
_cell.angle_beta   90.00
_cell.angle_gamma   90.00
#
_symmetry.space_group_name_H-M   'P 1'
#
loop_
_entity.id
_entity.type
_entity.pdbx_description
1 polymer ?
#
loop_
_entity_poly.entity_id
_entity_poly.type
_entity_poly.pdbx_seq_one_letter_code
_entity_poly.pdbx_strand_id
1 'polypeptide(L)'
;TLRGFVKPMAALYIGGMGARGKNFYNDLACRYGFEAEAKEIQDLYLDGKKAEATAAVPDDLVDEIALIGPRERIIDRLDAWKESGITTMILGSSQPEALRLMAELVL
;
A
#
# COMPACT_ATOMS: atom_id res chain seq x y z
N THR A 1 -3.87 12.49 -6.34
CA THR A 1 -4.92 11.44 -6.48
C THR A 1 -5.28 10.91 -5.10
N LEU A 2 -6.37 10.13 -4.94
CA LEU A 2 -6.74 9.55 -3.63
C LEU A 2 -5.62 8.69 -3.02
N ARG A 3 -4.76 8.08 -3.86
CA ARG A 3 -3.56 7.34 -3.43
C ARG A 3 -2.61 8.13 -2.53
N GLY A 4 -2.63 9.46 -2.62
CA GLY A 4 -1.83 10.34 -1.74
C GLY A 4 -2.12 10.15 -0.24
N PHE A 5 -3.26 9.58 0.14
CA PHE A 5 -3.54 9.21 1.54
C PHE A 5 -2.78 7.96 2.00
N VAL A 6 -2.38 7.08 1.08
CA VAL A 6 -1.66 5.81 1.38
C VAL A 6 -0.15 5.99 1.30
N LYS A 7 0.32 6.80 0.34
CA LYS A 7 1.77 6.97 0.07
C LYS A 7 2.62 7.32 1.29
N PRO A 8 2.22 8.21 2.23
CA PRO A 8 3.04 8.51 3.40
C PRO A 8 3.28 7.30 4.30
N MET A 9 2.27 6.46 4.48
CA MET A 9 2.38 5.23 5.26
C MET A 9 3.28 4.22 4.54
N ALA A 10 3.07 4.03 3.23
CA ALA A 10 3.90 3.15 2.41
C ALA A 10 5.38 3.58 2.45
N ALA A 11 5.67 4.88 2.31
CA ALA A 11 7.03 5.41 2.38
C ALA A 11 7.70 5.16 3.73
N LEU A 12 6.97 5.35 4.85
CA LEU A 12 7.47 5.01 6.18
C LEU A 12 7.78 3.52 6.31
N TYR A 13 6.89 2.64 5.84
CA TYR A 13 7.05 1.21 6.01
C TYR A 13 8.20 0.67 5.16
N ILE A 14 8.17 0.97 3.86
CA ILE A 14 9.17 0.54 2.89
C ILE A 14 10.54 1.17 3.18
N GLY A 15 10.56 2.43 3.63
CA GLY A 15 11.81 3.16 3.80
C GLY A 15 12.37 3.19 5.23
N GLY A 16 11.51 3.29 6.24
CA GLY A 16 11.90 3.68 7.60
C GLY A 16 11.63 2.69 8.73
N MET A 17 10.87 1.61 8.51
CA MET A 17 10.53 0.63 9.57
C MET A 17 11.65 -0.37 9.89
N GLY A 18 12.74 -0.36 9.11
CA GLY A 18 13.89 -1.23 9.33
C GLY A 18 15.18 -0.67 8.73
N ALA A 19 16.31 -1.25 9.12
CA ALA A 19 17.61 -0.92 8.55
C ALA A 19 17.78 -1.53 7.15
N ARG A 20 18.79 -1.07 6.40
CA ARG A 20 19.16 -1.64 5.10
C ARG A 20 19.46 -3.14 5.24
N GLY A 21 18.90 -3.95 4.34
CA GLY A 21 19.02 -5.41 4.38
C GLY A 21 18.29 -6.08 5.56
N LYS A 22 17.55 -5.30 6.37
CA LYS A 22 16.73 -5.77 7.49
C LYS A 22 15.43 -4.96 7.58
N ASN A 23 14.74 -4.80 6.45
CA ASN A 23 13.42 -4.19 6.40
C ASN A 23 12.46 -5.11 5.63
N PHE A 24 11.60 -5.82 6.37
CA PHE A 24 10.63 -6.74 5.82
C PHE A 24 9.69 -6.09 4.78
N TYR A 25 9.28 -4.84 5.00
CA TYR A 25 8.36 -4.15 4.08
C TYR A 25 9.05 -3.75 2.78
N ASN A 26 10.34 -3.43 2.85
CA ASN A 26 11.16 -3.20 1.67
C ASN A 26 11.28 -4.49 0.85
N ASP A 27 11.66 -5.59 1.51
CA ASP A 27 11.77 -6.92 0.88
C ASP A 27 10.45 -7.36 0.25
N LEU A 28 9.31 -7.05 0.89
CA LEU A 28 7.98 -7.35 0.36
C LEU A 28 7.66 -6.54 -0.90
N ALA A 29 7.97 -5.25 -0.93
CA ALA A 29 7.81 -4.43 -2.14
C ALA A 29 8.68 -4.94 -3.30
N CYS A 30 9.90 -5.40 -3.02
CA CYS A 30 10.75 -6.06 -4.03
C CYS A 30 10.10 -7.34 -4.58
N ARG A 31 9.47 -8.17 -3.73
CA ARG A 31 8.75 -9.38 -4.18
C ARG A 31 7.53 -9.07 -5.05
N TYR A 32 6.93 -7.90 -4.88
CA TYR A 32 5.88 -7.40 -5.76
C TYR A 32 6.40 -6.84 -7.09
N GLY A 33 7.72 -6.80 -7.29
CA GLY A 33 8.35 -6.34 -8.53
C GLY A 33 8.82 -4.88 -8.50
N PHE A 34 8.79 -4.21 -7.34
CA PHE A 34 9.14 -2.80 -7.19
C PHE A 34 10.52 -2.61 -6.56
N GLU A 35 11.52 -3.41 -6.95
CA GLU A 35 12.84 -3.40 -6.31
C GLU A 35 13.56 -2.04 -6.43
N ALA A 36 13.49 -1.42 -7.60
CA ALA A 36 14.14 -0.13 -7.85
C ALA A 36 13.49 0.98 -7.01
N GLU A 37 12.17 1.02 -6.98
CA GLU A 37 11.38 2.00 -6.23
C GLU A 37 11.54 1.78 -4.73
N ALA A 38 11.52 0.53 -4.25
CA ALA A 38 11.73 0.20 -2.85
C ALA A 38 13.11 0.67 -2.37
N LYS A 39 14.15 0.50 -3.19
CA LYS A 39 15.49 1.03 -2.91
C LYS A 39 15.48 2.56 -2.84
N GLU A 40 14.91 3.24 -3.83
CA GLU A 40 14.83 4.71 -3.87
C GLU A 40 14.08 5.28 -2.66
N ILE A 41 12.92 4.70 -2.33
CA ILE A 41 12.12 5.10 -1.17
C ILE A 41 12.95 4.97 0.11
N GLN A 42 13.67 3.86 0.30
CA GLN A 42 14.51 3.67 1.48
C GLN A 42 15.71 4.62 1.53
N ASP A 43 16.36 4.89 0.38
CA ASP A 43 17.44 5.88 0.31
C ASP A 43 16.96 7.25 0.77
N LEU A 44 15.86 7.74 0.20
CA LEU A 44 15.28 9.04 0.53
C LEU A 44 14.82 9.10 1.99
N TYR A 45 14.15 8.05 2.48
CA TYR A 45 13.61 8.04 3.83
C TYR A 45 14.70 8.04 4.91
N LEU A 46 15.77 7.26 4.71
CA LEU A 46 16.91 7.21 5.64
C LEU A 46 17.77 8.49 5.58
N ASP A 47 17.79 9.18 4.44
CA ASP A 47 18.38 10.52 4.29
C ASP A 47 17.52 11.65 4.92
N GLY A 48 16.36 11.32 5.50
CA GLY A 48 15.44 12.28 6.09
C GLY A 48 14.54 13.02 5.09
N LYS A 49 14.62 12.70 3.80
CA LYS A 49 13.85 13.28 2.69
C LYS A 49 12.47 12.63 2.57
N LYS A 50 11.65 12.79 3.62
CA LYS A 50 10.37 12.06 3.75
C LYS A 50 9.33 12.46 2.70
N ALA A 51 9.32 13.71 2.26
CA ALA A 51 8.40 14.19 1.24
C ALA A 51 8.74 13.57 -0.13
N GLU A 52 10.02 13.53 -0.46
CA GLU A 52 10.56 12.90 -1.66
C GLU A 52 10.31 11.39 -1.62
N ALA A 53 10.57 10.72 -0.49
CA ALA A 53 10.27 9.30 -0.32
C ALA A 53 8.77 9.01 -0.52
N THR A 54 7.89 9.89 -0.05
CA THR A 54 6.43 9.80 -0.27
C THR A 54 6.07 9.97 -1.74
N ALA A 55 6.71 10.91 -2.43
CA ALA A 55 6.49 11.14 -3.86
C ALA A 55 7.00 9.97 -4.72
N ALA A 56 8.09 9.30 -4.30
CA ALA A 56 8.68 8.15 -4.95
C ALA A 56 7.85 6.87 -4.85
N VAL A 57 6.84 6.81 -3.96
CA VAL A 57 5.91 5.66 -3.93
C VAL A 57 5.09 5.64 -5.24
N PRO A 58 5.20 4.60 -6.07
CA PRO A 58 4.46 4.54 -7.33
C PRO A 58 2.96 4.31 -7.07
N ASP A 59 2.12 4.84 -7.96
CA ASP A 59 0.66 4.66 -7.88
C ASP A 59 0.28 3.18 -8.00
N ASP A 60 0.99 2.41 -8.82
CA ASP A 60 0.75 0.99 -9.04
C ASP A 60 1.03 0.15 -7.79
N LEU A 61 2.08 0.47 -7.01
CA LEU A 61 2.32 -0.19 -5.73
C LEU A 61 1.20 0.11 -4.72
N VAL A 62 0.74 1.36 -4.66
CA VAL A 62 -0.41 1.73 -3.80
C VAL A 62 -1.64 0.94 -4.19
N ASP A 63 -1.84 0.74 -5.48
CA ASP A 63 -2.90 -0.13 -5.96
C ASP A 63 -2.68 -1.54 -5.40
N GLU A 64 -1.55 -2.20 -5.61
CA GLU A 64 -1.36 -3.58 -5.13
C GLU A 64 -1.60 -3.79 -3.63
N ILE A 65 -1.39 -2.77 -2.79
CA ILE A 65 -1.47 -2.89 -1.32
C ILE A 65 -2.72 -2.26 -0.70
N ALA A 66 -3.58 -1.58 -1.47
CA ALA A 66 -4.75 -0.89 -0.92
C ALA A 66 -5.97 -0.89 -1.85
N LEU A 67 -7.14 -1.10 -1.25
CA LEU A 67 -8.44 -0.85 -1.86
C LEU A 67 -8.82 0.62 -1.67
N ILE A 68 -8.48 1.47 -2.65
CA ILE A 68 -8.74 2.91 -2.61
C ILE A 68 -9.31 3.42 -3.93
N GLY A 69 -10.35 4.23 -3.86
CA GLY A 69 -10.98 4.87 -5.02
C GLY A 69 -12.50 4.86 -4.97
N PRO A 70 -13.16 5.12 -6.11
CA PRO A 70 -14.60 4.95 -6.27
C PRO A 70 -15.06 3.51 -5.99
N ARG A 71 -16.35 3.34 -5.71
CA ARG A 71 -16.99 2.05 -5.39
C ARG A 71 -16.66 0.98 -6.43
N GLU A 72 -16.81 1.31 -7.70
CA GLU A 72 -16.63 0.39 -8.83
C GLU A 72 -15.19 -0.13 -8.89
N ARG A 73 -14.22 0.74 -8.60
CA ARG A 73 -12.79 0.38 -8.56
C ARG A 73 -12.48 -0.53 -7.38
N ILE A 74 -13.07 -0.27 -6.22
CA ILE A 74 -12.88 -1.11 -5.04
C ILE A 74 -13.41 -2.52 -5.31
N ILE A 75 -14.58 -2.63 -5.95
CA ILE A 75 -15.19 -3.92 -6.31
C ILE A 75 -14.27 -4.70 -7.27
N ASP A 76 -13.87 -4.09 -8.38
CA ASP A 76 -13.00 -4.71 -9.39
C ASP A 76 -11.70 -5.27 -8.79
N ARG A 77 -11.09 -4.54 -7.85
CA ARG A 77 -9.81 -4.97 -7.25
C ARG A 77 -9.96 -5.90 -6.06
N LEU A 78 -11.12 -5.90 -5.41
CA LEU A 78 -11.43 -6.86 -4.36
C LEU A 78 -11.49 -8.30 -4.92
N ASP A 79 -11.92 -8.48 -6.16
CA ASP A 79 -12.01 -9.81 -6.77
C ASP A 79 -10.63 -10.49 -6.88
N ALA A 80 -9.61 -9.76 -7.33
CA ALA A 80 -8.23 -10.25 -7.34
C ALA A 80 -7.74 -10.66 -5.93
N TRP A 81 -8.15 -9.92 -4.89
CA TRP A 81 -7.79 -10.26 -3.51
C TRP A 81 -8.50 -11.52 -3.04
N LYS A 82 -9.78 -11.71 -3.37
CA LYS A 82 -10.54 -12.94 -3.06
C LYS A 82 -9.93 -14.16 -3.76
N GLU A 83 -9.41 -14.01 -4.97
CA GLU A 83 -8.78 -15.09 -5.73
C GLU A 83 -7.37 -15.45 -5.23
N SER A 84 -6.72 -14.58 -4.43
CA SER A 84 -5.35 -14.79 -3.94
C SER A 84 -5.21 -15.86 -2.84
N GLY A 85 -6.33 -16.45 -2.37
CA GLY A 85 -6.34 -17.49 -1.35
C GLY A 85 -6.33 -16.97 0.10
N ILE A 86 -6.48 -15.67 0.31
CA ILE A 86 -6.68 -15.11 1.65
C ILE A 86 -7.97 -15.65 2.29
N THR A 87 -7.92 -15.97 3.59
CA THR A 87 -9.10 -16.41 4.35
C THR A 87 -9.66 -15.31 5.25
N THR A 88 -8.85 -14.29 5.54
CA THR A 88 -9.19 -13.22 6.49
C THR A 88 -8.65 -11.90 5.96
N MET A 89 -9.50 -10.87 5.95
CA MET A 89 -9.11 -9.51 5.61
C MET A 89 -9.39 -8.57 6.79
N ILE A 90 -8.39 -7.78 7.19
CA ILE A 90 -8.54 -6.76 8.23
C ILE A 90 -8.82 -5.43 7.54
N LEU A 91 -9.97 -4.82 7.85
CA LEU A 91 -10.37 -3.54 7.28
C LEU A 91 -9.94 -2.38 8.17
N GLY A 92 -9.04 -1.54 7.66
CA GLY A 92 -8.63 -0.30 8.30
C GLY A 92 -9.17 0.92 7.55
N SER A 93 -10.30 1.48 8.01
CA SER A 93 -10.84 2.72 7.44
C SER A 93 -11.58 3.52 8.51
N SER A 94 -11.42 4.85 8.47
CA SER A 94 -12.21 5.79 9.29
C SER A 94 -13.48 6.26 8.58
N GLN A 95 -13.75 5.79 7.35
CA GLN A 95 -14.92 6.17 6.56
C GLN A 95 -16.05 5.15 6.76
N PRO A 96 -17.16 5.52 7.43
CA PRO A 96 -18.28 4.61 7.64
C PRO A 96 -18.85 4.04 6.33
N GLU A 97 -18.86 4.83 5.26
CA GLU A 97 -19.35 4.43 3.94
C GLU A 97 -18.48 3.32 3.33
N ALA A 98 -17.16 3.41 3.49
CA ALA A 98 -16.25 2.36 3.05
C ALA A 98 -16.43 1.07 3.86
N LEU A 99 -16.65 1.17 5.18
CA LEU A 99 -16.91 0.00 6.02
C LEU A 99 -18.24 -0.68 5.66
N ARG A 100 -19.29 0.09 5.38
CA ARG A 100 -20.58 -0.44 4.91
C ARG A 100 -20.43 -1.12 3.55
N LEU A 101 -19.75 -0.48 2.60
CA LEU A 101 -19.46 -1.08 1.30
C LEU A 101 -18.73 -2.42 1.45
N MET A 102 -17.66 -2.46 2.24
CA MET A 102 -16.91 -3.70 2.42
C MET A 102 -17.77 -4.77 3.07
N ALA A 103 -18.60 -4.44 4.06
CA ALA A 103 -19.55 -5.38 4.67
C ALA A 103 -20.53 -5.96 3.63
N GLU A 104 -21.07 -5.14 2.72
CA GLU A 104 -21.93 -5.62 1.62
C GLU A 104 -21.21 -6.56 0.64
N LEU A 105 -19.90 -6.41 0.47
CA LEU A 105 -19.12 -7.16 -0.52
C LEU A 105 -18.52 -8.46 0.01
N VAL A 106 -18.40 -8.63 1.33
CA VAL A 106 -17.64 -9.73 1.95
C VAL A 106 -18.39 -10.49 3.05
N LEU A 107 -19.58 -10.06 3.46
CA LEU A 107 -20.46 -10.76 4.40
C LEU A 107 -21.76 -11.18 3.72
#